data_AF-A0A662R5B2-F1
#
_entry.id   AF-A0A662R5B2-F1
#
_cell.length_a   1.000
_cell.length_b   1.000
_cell.length_c   1.000
_cell.angle_alpha   90.00
_cell.angle_beta   90.00
_cell.angle_gamma   90.00
#
_symmetry.space_group_name_H-M   'P 1'
#
loop_
_entity.id
_entity.type
_entity.pdbx_description
1 polymer ?
#
loop_
_entity_poly.entity_id
_entity_poly.type
_entity_poly.pdbx_seq_one_letter_code
_entity_poly.pdbx_strand_id
1 'polypeptide(L)'
;KKRMSHGTMHSLIHSLIYFATEIDMPSRFYIFLRQLTPEFVTTWYPDAAYGTPYELYDEDIVNEILNNSEGVLKWIESQIEM
;
A
#
# COMPACT_ATOMS: atom_id res chain seq x y z
N LYS A 1 2.80 12.26 -24.37
CA LYS A 1 2.45 11.04 -23.61
C LYS A 1 3.64 10.08 -23.68
N LYS A 2 4.48 10.01 -22.64
CA LYS A 2 5.68 9.15 -22.62
C LYS A 2 5.21 7.70 -22.51
N ARG A 3 5.53 6.83 -23.48
CA ARG A 3 5.19 5.39 -23.38
C ARG A 3 5.98 4.80 -22.22
N MET A 4 5.28 4.29 -21.22
CA MET A 4 5.91 3.60 -20.08
C MET A 4 6.42 2.24 -20.52
N SER A 5 7.57 1.81 -20.00
CA SER A 5 8.16 0.52 -20.36
C SER A 5 7.35 -0.63 -19.76
N HIS A 6 7.43 -1.82 -20.37
CA HIS A 6 6.65 -2.98 -19.94
C HIS A 6 6.89 -3.35 -18.47
N GLY A 7 8.11 -3.15 -17.95
CA GLY A 7 8.43 -3.33 -16.54
C GLY A 7 7.81 -2.28 -15.60
N THR A 8 7.51 -1.07 -16.10
CA THR A 8 6.84 -0.02 -15.31
C THR A 8 5.37 -0.38 -15.08
N MET A 9 4.70 -1.03 -16.04
CA MET A 9 3.30 -1.45 -15.92
C MET A 9 3.07 -2.45 -14.78
N HIS A 10 3.98 -3.42 -14.57
CA HIS A 10 3.82 -4.44 -13.53
C HIS A 10 4.07 -3.90 -12.11
N SER A 11 4.92 -2.89 -11.94
CA SER A 11 5.09 -2.27 -10.63
C SER A 11 3.88 -1.41 -10.23
N LEU A 12 3.13 -0.89 -11.20
CA LEU A 12 1.98 -0.02 -10.93
C LEU A 12 0.76 -0.78 -10.40
N ILE A 13 0.61 -2.08 -10.71
CA ILE A 13 -0.56 -2.87 -10.26
C ILE A 13 -0.61 -3.07 -8.73
N HIS A 14 0.49 -2.82 -8.02
CA HIS A 14 0.57 -2.89 -6.56
C HIS A 14 0.80 -1.51 -5.92
N SER A 15 0.90 -0.45 -6.72
CA SER A 15 1.13 0.90 -6.21
C SER A 15 -0.17 1.50 -5.68
N LEU A 16 -0.34 1.48 -4.36
CA LEU A 16 -1.50 2.11 -3.72
C LEU A 16 -1.52 3.62 -3.94
N ILE A 17 -0.35 4.24 -4.12
CA ILE A 17 -0.23 5.68 -4.44
C ILE A 17 -0.76 5.99 -5.83
N TYR A 18 -0.47 5.12 -6.81
CA TYR A 18 -1.03 5.27 -8.15
C TYR A 18 -2.55 5.21 -8.08
N PHE A 19 -3.12 4.18 -7.44
CA PHE A 19 -4.57 4.06 -7.34
C PHE A 19 -5.24 5.20 -6.57
N ALA A 20 -4.65 5.63 -5.44
CA ALA A 20 -5.16 6.76 -4.67
C ALA A 20 -5.16 8.08 -5.46
N THR A 21 -4.21 8.24 -6.39
CA THR A 21 -4.16 9.40 -7.30
C THR A 21 -5.27 9.32 -8.35
N GLU A 22 -5.53 8.13 -8.92
CA GLU A 22 -6.56 7.94 -9.95
C GLU A 22 -7.99 8.16 -9.43
N ILE A 23 -8.22 8.03 -8.12
CA ILE A 23 -9.53 8.22 -7.49
C ILE A 23 -9.64 9.51 -6.66
N ASP A 24 -8.66 10.42 -6.76
CA ASP A 24 -8.61 11.67 -5.99
C ASP A 24 -8.82 11.47 -4.47
N MET A 25 -8.17 10.45 -3.91
CA MET A 25 -8.31 10.10 -2.49
C MET A 25 -7.86 11.26 -1.57
N PRO A 26 -8.47 11.44 -0.37
CA PRO A 26 -8.03 12.46 0.58
C PRO A 26 -6.55 12.31 0.96
N SER A 27 -5.84 13.44 0.96
CA SER A 27 -4.38 13.52 1.20
C SER A 27 -3.92 12.87 2.51
N ARG A 28 -4.80 12.82 3.53
CA ARG A 28 -4.53 12.17 4.83
C ARG A 28 -4.10 10.70 4.70
N PHE A 29 -4.53 9.99 3.66
CA PHE A 29 -4.21 8.57 3.47
C PHE A 29 -2.86 8.34 2.79
N TYR A 30 -2.30 9.33 2.09
CA TYR A 30 -1.10 9.14 1.27
C TYR A 30 0.16 8.78 2.08
N ILE A 31 0.26 9.22 3.34
CA ILE A 31 1.39 8.85 4.20
C ILE A 31 1.36 7.33 4.43
N PHE A 32 0.22 6.82 4.89
CA PHE A 32 0.02 5.41 5.14
C PHE A 32 0.17 4.55 3.88
N LEU A 33 -0.44 4.96 2.77
CA LEU A 33 -0.32 4.20 1.51
C LEU A 33 1.13 4.11 1.01
N ARG A 34 1.99 5.11 1.29
CA ARG A 34 3.42 5.07 0.94
C ARG A 34 4.16 4.06 1.81
N GLN A 35 3.78 3.94 3.07
CA GLN A 35 4.33 2.96 3.99
C GLN A 35 3.87 1.55 3.63
N LEU A 36 2.59 1.35 3.28
CA LEU A 36 2.03 0.03 2.98
C LEU A 36 2.44 -0.53 1.61
N THR A 37 2.66 0.32 0.61
CA THR A 37 3.03 -0.13 -0.75
C THR A 37 4.25 -1.08 -0.79
N PRO A 38 5.40 -0.78 -0.15
CA PRO A 38 6.54 -1.70 -0.13
C PRO A 38 6.29 -3.00 0.66
N GLU A 39 5.31 -3.04 1.57
CA GLU A 39 5.00 -4.23 2.38
C GLU A 39 4.57 -5.42 1.53
N PHE A 40 3.97 -5.18 0.35
CA PHE A 40 3.63 -6.24 -0.61
C PHE A 40 4.84 -7.11 -1.01
N VAL A 41 6.02 -6.50 -1.15
CA VAL A 41 7.26 -7.22 -1.50
C VAL A 41 7.96 -7.67 -0.22
N THR A 42 8.07 -6.79 0.77
CA THR A 42 8.84 -7.03 2.01
C THR A 42 8.30 -8.21 2.80
N THR A 43 6.98 -8.43 2.84
CA THR A 43 6.37 -9.57 3.56
C THR A 43 6.63 -10.92 2.91
N TRP A 44 7.04 -10.98 1.64
CA TRP A 44 7.15 -12.22 0.85
C TRP A 44 8.59 -12.65 0.62
N TYR A 45 9.50 -11.69 0.45
CA TYR A 45 10.82 -11.95 -0.08
C TYR A 45 11.91 -11.62 0.95
N PRO A 46 12.68 -12.63 1.41
CA PRO A 46 13.76 -12.42 2.39
C PRO A 46 14.83 -11.40 1.98
N ASP A 47 15.12 -11.28 0.68
CA ASP A 47 16.08 -10.31 0.15
C ASP A 47 15.59 -8.87 0.27
N ALA A 48 14.27 -8.64 0.12
CA ALA A 48 13.64 -7.35 0.38
C ALA A 48 13.53 -7.04 1.89
N ALA A 49 13.43 -8.08 2.73
CA ALA A 49 13.35 -7.96 4.18
C ALA A 49 14.71 -7.92 4.89
N TYR A 50 15.83 -8.06 4.16
CA TYR A 50 17.18 -8.20 4.73
C TYR A 50 17.30 -9.34 5.77
N GLY A 51 16.48 -10.39 5.66
CA GLY A 51 16.31 -11.39 6.71
C GLY A 51 15.02 -12.18 6.54
N THR A 52 14.57 -12.86 7.60
CA THR A 52 13.27 -13.56 7.51
C THR A 52 12.14 -12.55 7.71
N PRO A 53 11.16 -12.44 6.79
CA PRO A 53 10.16 -11.36 6.84
C PRO A 53 9.43 -11.23 8.19
N TYR A 54 9.09 -12.34 8.86
CA TYR A 54 8.38 -12.28 10.14
C TYR A 54 9.15 -11.54 11.24
N GLU A 55 10.48 -11.41 11.13
CA GLU A 55 11.33 -10.75 12.12
C GLU A 55 11.15 -9.22 12.12
N LEU A 56 10.56 -8.65 11.07
CA LEU A 56 10.32 -7.20 10.94
C LEU A 56 9.02 -6.71 11.57
N TYR A 57 8.18 -7.62 12.07
CA TYR A 57 6.84 -7.30 12.54
C TYR A 57 6.66 -7.73 13.99
N ASP A 58 6.09 -6.83 14.77
CA ASP A 58 5.57 -7.10 16.10
C ASP A 58 4.09 -6.72 16.18
N GLU A 59 3.48 -6.96 17.33
CA GLU A 59 2.07 -6.70 17.57
C GLU A 59 1.73 -5.20 17.41
N ASP A 60 2.61 -4.29 17.85
CA ASP A 60 2.36 -2.85 17.79
C ASP A 60 2.37 -2.35 16.34
N ILE A 61 3.37 -2.76 15.55
CA ILE A 61 3.49 -2.45 14.12
C ILE A 61 2.26 -2.96 13.36
N VAL A 62 1.89 -4.22 13.58
CA VAL A 62 0.75 -4.84 12.89
C VAL A 62 -0.56 -4.15 13.27
N ASN A 63 -0.76 -3.79 14.54
CA ASN A 63 -1.95 -3.07 14.99
C ASN A 63 -2.06 -1.68 14.34
N GLU A 64 -0.95 -0.95 14.18
CA GLU A 64 -0.94 0.33 13.46
C GLU A 64 -1.35 0.15 11.99
N ILE A 65 -0.80 -0.86 11.30
CA ILE A 65 -1.16 -1.18 9.91
C ILE A 65 -2.65 -1.51 9.79
N LEU A 66 -3.18 -2.33 10.70
CA LEU A 66 -4.60 -2.74 10.70
C LEU A 66 -5.53 -1.55 10.91
N ASN A 67 -5.26 -0.72 11.92
CA ASN A 67 -6.06 0.47 12.22
C ASN A 67 -6.10 1.46 11.04
N ASN A 68 -4.94 1.71 10.42
CA ASN A 68 -4.86 2.59 9.26
C ASN A 68 -5.55 1.99 8.02
N SER A 69 -5.43 0.66 7.82
CA SER A 69 -6.13 -0.06 6.75
C SER A 69 -7.64 0.03 6.91
N GLU A 70 -8.15 -0.12 8.13
CA GLU A 70 -9.57 0.03 8.43
C GLU A 70 -10.08 1.43 8.07
N GLY A 71 -9.30 2.48 8.39
CA GLY A 71 -9.63 3.85 8.02
C GLY A 71 -9.71 4.08 6.51
N VAL A 72 -8.83 3.44 5.73
CA VAL A 72 -8.87 3.46 4.26
C VAL A 72 -10.12 2.75 3.75
N LEU A 73 -10.40 1.54 4.24
CA LEU A 73 -11.54 0.73 3.81
C LEU A 73 -12.87 1.43 4.10
N LYS A 74 -13.06 1.96 5.31
CA LYS A 74 -14.26 2.74 5.67
C LYS A 74 -14.47 3.94 4.75
N TRP A 75 -13.39 4.61 4.35
CA TRP A 75 -13.52 5.70 3.38
C TRP A 75 -13.93 5.18 2.01
N ILE A 76 -13.32 4.11 1.51
CA ILE A 76 -13.69 3.49 0.22
C ILE A 76 -15.16 3.08 0.23
N GLU A 77 -15.62 2.42 1.29
CA GLU A 77 -17.02 2.02 1.47
C GLU A 77 -17.97 3.23 1.36
N SER A 78 -17.63 4.35 2.01
CA SER A 78 -18.41 5.60 1.91
C SER A 78 -18.49 6.21 0.51
N GLN A 79 -17.61 5.80 -0.42
CA GLN A 79 -17.64 6.23 -1.82
C GLN A 79 -18.43 5.26 -2.72
N ILE A 80 -18.70 4.03 -2.26
CA ILE A 80 -19.35 2.96 -3.04
C ILE A 80 -20.83 2.83 -2.68
N GLU A 81 -21.25 3.26 -1.49
CA GLU A 81 -22.67 3.31 -1.14
C GLU A 81 -23.47 4.15 -2.16
N MET A 82 -24.23 3.45 -2.99
CA MET A 82 -25.21 3.95 -3.98
C MET A 82 -26.56 4.25 -3.33
#